data_AF-A0A2P4XN06-F1
#
_entry.id   AF-A0A2P4XN06-F1
#
_cell.length_a   1.000
_cell.length_b   1.000
_cell.length_c   1.000
_cell.angle_alpha   90.00
_cell.angle_beta   90.00
_cell.angle_gamma   90.00
#
_symmetry.space_group_name_H-M   'P 1'
#
loop_
_entity.id
_entity.type
_entity.pdbx_description
1 polymer ?
#
loop_
_entity_poly.entity_id
_entity_poly.type
_entity_poly.pdbx_seq_one_letter_code
_entity_poly.pdbx_strand_id
1 'polypeptide(L)'
;MASASPGRDTPVAGMIPETTEGTETVRITNSPALSAVPRYAGSTMRDRRDFMRAYETYFHALSAFDTGFGWPFIMPVSGCIEERTCKMVCLYEFQKIPNDVSEREWIAYFLQARQS
;
A
#
# COMPACT_ATOMS: atom_id res chain seq x y z
N MET A 1 -19.57 -31.59 -61.82
CA MET A 1 -18.90 -30.27 -61.68
C MET A 1 -19.06 -29.79 -60.24
N ALA A 2 -17.96 -29.30 -59.67
CA ALA A 2 -17.82 -28.33 -58.57
C ALA A 2 -18.45 -28.63 -57.18
N SER A 3 -17.55 -28.78 -56.20
CA SER A 3 -17.77 -28.52 -54.77
C SER A 3 -18.16 -27.05 -54.54
N ALA A 4 -19.05 -26.79 -53.58
CA ALA A 4 -19.28 -25.45 -53.06
C ALA A 4 -19.43 -25.46 -51.53
N SER A 5 -18.51 -24.77 -50.87
CA SER A 5 -18.53 -24.39 -49.46
C SER A 5 -19.71 -23.46 -49.14
N PRO A 6 -20.16 -23.38 -47.88
CA PRO A 6 -20.86 -22.20 -47.38
C PRO A 6 -19.88 -21.27 -46.66
N GLY A 7 -19.87 -20.01 -47.05
CA GLY A 7 -19.26 -18.92 -46.30
C GLY A 7 -20.24 -17.75 -46.15
N ARG A 8 -20.15 -17.11 -44.97
CA ARG A 8 -20.68 -15.78 -44.56
C ARG A 8 -22.21 -15.71 -44.37
N ASP A 9 -22.73 -15.04 -43.32
CA ASP A 9 -22.58 -13.61 -43.06
C ASP A 9 -22.46 -13.17 -41.58
N THR A 10 -21.60 -12.16 -41.40
CA THR A 10 -21.39 -11.23 -40.27
C THR A 10 -22.57 -10.27 -40.07
N PRO A 11 -22.78 -9.66 -38.88
CA PRO A 11 -22.29 -8.28 -38.62
C PRO A 11 -22.00 -8.03 -37.10
N VAL A 12 -21.41 -6.95 -36.55
CA VAL A 12 -20.75 -5.70 -36.98
C VAL A 12 -20.19 -5.06 -35.70
N ALA A 13 -19.09 -4.32 -35.87
CA ALA A 13 -18.63 -3.17 -35.07
C ALA A 13 -18.46 -3.27 -33.54
N GLY A 14 -17.23 -2.97 -33.13
CA GLY A 14 -17.03 -1.74 -32.36
C GLY A 14 -16.51 -1.92 -30.94
N MET A 15 -15.41 -1.20 -30.69
CA MET A 15 -14.94 -0.69 -29.40
C MET A 15 -14.09 -1.58 -28.49
N ILE A 16 -12.79 -1.25 -28.53
CA ILE A 16 -11.87 -0.96 -27.40
C ILE A 16 -11.61 -2.12 -26.41
N PRO A 17 -10.33 -2.50 -26.17
CA PRO A 17 -10.00 -3.43 -25.10
C PRO A 17 -10.22 -2.71 -23.76
N GLU A 18 -11.29 -3.05 -23.06
CA GLU A 18 -11.33 -2.81 -21.62
C GLU A 18 -10.43 -3.87 -20.98
N THR A 19 -9.12 -3.59 -20.98
CA THR A 19 -8.22 -4.19 -20.01
C THR A 19 -8.66 -3.65 -18.66
N THR A 20 -9.66 -4.28 -18.06
CA THR A 20 -9.93 -4.12 -16.65
C THR A 20 -8.73 -4.75 -15.95
N GLU A 21 -7.65 -3.98 -15.81
CA GLU A 21 -6.64 -4.18 -14.78
C GLU A 21 -7.38 -4.05 -13.45
N GLY A 22 -8.03 -5.14 -13.06
CA GLY A 22 -8.41 -5.37 -11.69
C GLY A 22 -7.11 -5.37 -10.93
N THR A 23 -6.83 -4.24 -10.28
CA THR A 23 -5.93 -4.21 -9.13
C THR A 23 -6.48 -5.26 -8.17
N GLU A 24 -5.95 -6.48 -8.27
CA GLU A 24 -6.14 -7.50 -7.25
C GLU A 24 -5.60 -6.87 -5.98
N THR A 25 -6.51 -6.31 -5.20
CA THR A 25 -6.26 -5.91 -3.84
C THR A 25 -5.94 -7.19 -3.11
N VAL A 26 -4.64 -7.54 -3.08
CA VAL A 26 -4.13 -8.65 -2.29
C VAL A 26 -4.64 -8.41 -0.87
N ARG A 27 -5.64 -9.22 -0.47
CA ARG A 27 -6.23 -9.14 0.85
C ARG A 27 -5.27 -9.80 1.81
N ILE A 28 -4.31 -9.02 2.31
CA ILE A 28 -3.43 -9.43 3.39
C ILE A 28 -4.32 -9.54 4.65
N THR A 29 -4.77 -10.75 4.95
CA THR A 29 -5.47 -11.03 6.21
C THR A 29 -4.44 -11.35 7.26
N ASN A 30 -4.32 -10.47 8.25
CA ASN A 30 -3.63 -10.80 9.48
C ASN A 30 -4.41 -11.91 10.21
N SER A 31 -3.70 -12.81 10.90
CA SER A 31 -4.34 -13.68 11.90
C SER A 31 -5.11 -12.80 12.90
N PRO A 32 -6.30 -13.18 13.39
CA PRO A 32 -7.07 -12.37 14.35
C PRO A 32 -6.30 -11.97 15.62
N ALA A 33 -5.19 -12.66 15.90
CA ALA A 33 -4.29 -12.36 17.01
C ALA A 33 -3.26 -11.25 16.72
N LEU A 34 -3.09 -10.84 15.46
CA LEU A 34 -2.10 -9.84 15.05
C LEU A 34 -2.70 -8.45 15.09
N SER A 35 -1.97 -7.50 15.67
CA SER A 35 -2.34 -6.08 15.70
C SER A 35 -2.68 -5.57 14.30
N ALA A 36 -3.76 -4.80 14.20
CA ALA A 36 -4.12 -4.13 12.96
C ALA A 36 -2.99 -3.19 12.51
N VAL A 37 -2.81 -3.11 11.19
CA VAL A 37 -1.85 -2.18 10.59
C VAL A 37 -2.29 -0.74 10.93
N PRO A 38 -1.43 0.09 11.53
CA PRO A 38 -1.76 1.47 11.83
C PRO A 38 -1.91 2.28 10.53
N ARG A 39 -2.80 3.28 10.55
CA ARG A 39 -2.95 4.22 9.44
C ARG A 39 -2.66 5.64 9.89
N TYR A 40 -1.91 6.38 9.06
CA TYR A 40 -1.61 7.79 9.28
C TYR A 40 -2.32 8.67 8.24
N ALA A 41 -3.16 9.58 8.73
CA ALA A 41 -3.83 10.60 7.95
C ALA A 41 -3.62 12.01 8.53
N GLY A 42 -2.78 12.13 9.58
CA GLY A 42 -2.59 13.36 10.32
C GLY A 42 -1.65 14.35 9.63
N SER A 43 -1.53 15.53 10.23
CA SER A 43 -0.63 16.59 9.76
C SER A 43 0.16 17.25 10.88
N THR A 44 -0.19 16.99 12.15
CA THR A 44 0.45 17.63 13.29
C THR A 44 1.59 16.77 13.87
N MET A 45 2.50 17.39 14.63
CA MET A 45 3.55 16.67 15.37
C MET A 45 2.96 15.67 16.37
N ARG A 46 1.79 15.99 16.96
CA ARG A 46 1.07 15.06 17.83
C ARG A 46 0.62 13.82 17.08
N ASP A 47 0.01 13.99 15.90
CA ASP A 47 -0.45 12.86 15.07
C ASP A 47 0.73 11.97 14.66
N ARG A 48 1.86 12.58 14.26
CA ARG A 48 3.08 11.85 13.91
C ARG A 48 3.59 10.99 15.08
N ARG A 49 3.60 11.55 16.29
CA ARG A 49 4.02 10.83 17.51
C ARG A 49 3.07 9.70 17.87
N ASP A 50 1.76 9.97 17.82
CA ASP A 50 0.75 8.97 18.16
C ASP A 50 0.78 7.81 17.15
N PHE A 51 1.02 8.11 15.86
CA PHE A 51 1.26 7.11 14.84
C PHE A 51 2.52 6.27 15.09
N MET A 52 3.66 6.88 15.45
CA MET A 52 4.87 6.10 15.72
C MET A 52 4.72 5.14 16.90
N ARG A 53 4.02 5.57 17.95
CA ARG A 53 3.72 4.68 19.09
C ARG A 53 2.88 3.48 18.66
N ALA A 54 1.88 3.71 17.80
CA ALA A 54 1.06 2.64 17.24
C ALA A 54 1.89 1.72 16.32
N TYR A 55 2.76 2.29 15.48
CA TYR A 55 3.63 1.54 14.59
C TYR A 55 4.67 0.69 15.33
N GLU A 56 5.31 1.23 16.36
CA GLU A 56 6.22 0.47 17.23
C GLU A 56 5.49 -0.70 17.91
N THR A 57 4.27 -0.46 18.42
CA THR A 57 3.45 -1.52 19.04
C THR A 57 3.12 -2.62 18.02
N TYR A 58 2.71 -2.24 16.81
CA TYR A 58 2.46 -3.17 15.69
C TYR A 58 3.72 -3.96 15.30
N PHE A 59 4.85 -3.27 15.16
CA PHE A 59 6.14 -3.87 14.82
C PHE A 59 6.59 -4.88 15.89
N HIS A 60 6.48 -4.52 17.17
CA HIS A 60 6.84 -5.40 18.27
C HIS A 60 5.94 -6.63 18.35
N ALA A 61 4.62 -6.46 18.17
CA ALA A 61 3.68 -7.56 18.16
C ALA A 61 3.99 -8.56 17.03
N LEU A 62 4.32 -8.07 15.84
CA LEU A 62 4.71 -8.92 14.71
C LEU A 62 6.09 -9.54 14.88
N SER A 63 7.06 -8.80 15.43
CA SER A 63 8.41 -9.31 15.66
C SER A 63 8.44 -10.41 16.74
N ALA A 64 7.50 -10.37 17.69
CA ALA A 64 7.32 -11.41 18.69
C ALA A 64 6.53 -12.63 18.18
N PHE A 65 5.98 -12.56 16.97
CA PHE A 65 5.18 -13.62 16.38
C PHE A 65 6.08 -14.68 15.75
N ASP A 66 6.55 -15.62 16.57
CA ASP A 66 7.24 -16.83 16.09
C ASP A 66 6.24 -17.97 15.96
N THR A 67 5.86 -18.29 14.72
CA THR A 67 4.91 -19.38 14.44
C THR A 67 5.56 -20.62 13.84
N GLY A 68 6.90 -20.67 13.71
CA GLY A 68 7.59 -21.76 13.03
C GLY A 68 7.33 -21.91 11.52
N PHE A 69 6.37 -21.15 10.96
CA PHE A 69 5.97 -21.15 9.54
C PHE A 69 6.54 -19.97 8.73
N GLY A 70 7.30 -19.07 9.36
CA GLY A 70 7.94 -17.92 8.71
C GLY A 70 7.70 -16.61 9.46
N TRP A 71 8.42 -15.57 9.05
CA TRP A 71 8.25 -14.23 9.60
C TRP A 71 7.01 -13.57 9.02
N PRO A 72 6.18 -12.89 9.85
CA PRO A 72 5.08 -12.12 9.31
C PRO A 72 5.60 -10.97 8.46
N PHE A 73 4.87 -10.65 7.39
CA PHE A 73 5.15 -9.46 6.59
C PHE A 73 4.81 -8.21 7.41
N ILE A 74 5.81 -7.37 7.65
CA ILE A 74 5.64 -6.09 8.32
C ILE A 74 5.42 -5.03 7.26
N MET A 75 4.31 -4.30 7.37
CA MET A 75 4.02 -3.23 6.43
C MET A 75 5.03 -2.08 6.61
N PRO A 76 5.66 -1.58 5.52
CA PRO A 76 6.49 -0.39 5.59
C PRO A 76 5.67 0.82 6.03
N VAL A 77 6.32 1.79 6.67
CA VAL A 77 5.73 3.04 7.13
C VAL A 77 5.06 3.78 5.97
N SER A 78 5.69 3.81 4.80
CA SER A 78 5.09 4.41 3.59
C SER A 78 3.73 3.82 3.22
N GLY A 79 3.54 2.50 3.38
CA GLY A 79 2.26 1.81 3.13
C GLY A 79 1.21 2.04 4.21
N CYS A 80 1.61 2.56 5.38
CA CYS A 80 0.71 2.90 6.47
C CYS A 80 0.13 4.33 6.33
N ILE A 81 0.57 5.12 5.34
CA ILE A 81 0.16 6.52 5.18
C ILE A 81 -0.96 6.61 4.14
N GLU A 82 -1.99 7.39 4.44
CA GLU A 82 -3.04 7.71 3.47
C GLU A 82 -2.43 8.35 2.21
N GLU A 83 -2.85 7.91 1.03
CA GLU A 83 -2.26 8.32 -0.25
C GLU A 83 -2.15 9.84 -0.42
N ARG A 84 -3.21 10.58 -0.05
CA ARG A 84 -3.21 12.05 -0.10
C ARG A 84 -2.15 12.63 0.82
N THR A 85 -2.08 12.16 2.06
CA THR A 85 -1.13 12.62 3.07
C THR A 85 0.30 12.28 2.67
N CYS A 86 0.53 11.07 2.14
CA CYS A 86 1.82 10.65 1.62
C CYS A 86 2.32 11.61 0.53
N LYS A 87 1.46 11.91 -0.46
CA LYS A 87 1.78 12.87 -1.54
C LYS A 87 2.12 14.26 -1.01
N MET A 88 1.35 14.77 -0.05
CA MET A 88 1.60 16.08 0.56
C MET A 88 2.93 16.13 1.31
N VAL A 89 3.22 15.10 2.12
CA VAL A 89 4.49 15.03 2.87
C VAL A 89 5.68 14.90 1.93
N CYS A 90 5.59 14.05 0.90
CA CYS A 90 6.64 13.92 -0.12
C CYS A 90 6.95 15.25 -0.80
N LEU A 91 5.90 15.98 -1.20
CA LEU A 91 6.05 17.26 -1.89
C LEU A 91 6.62 18.34 -0.98
N TYR A 92 6.10 18.51 0.23
CA TYR A 92 6.41 19.68 1.06
C TYR A 92 7.57 19.45 2.03
N GLU A 93 7.73 18.24 2.57
CA GLU A 93 8.73 17.94 3.61
C GLU A 93 9.99 17.35 3.00
N PHE A 94 9.84 16.40 2.06
CA PHE A 94 10.97 15.74 1.42
C PHE A 94 11.41 16.40 0.11
N GLN A 95 10.56 17.21 -0.52
CA GLN A 95 10.78 17.78 -1.86
C GLN A 95 11.11 16.70 -2.91
N LYS A 96 10.41 15.56 -2.82
CA LYS A 96 10.61 14.36 -3.65
C LYS A 96 9.28 13.81 -4.15
N ILE A 97 9.33 12.98 -5.18
CA ILE A 97 8.18 12.15 -5.57
C ILE A 97 8.03 10.98 -4.58
N PRO A 98 6.82 10.44 -4.35
CA PRO A 98 6.59 9.39 -3.36
C PRO A 98 7.46 8.14 -3.51
N ASN A 99 7.81 7.77 -4.74
CA ASN A 99 8.63 6.60 -5.03
C ASN A 99 10.13 6.78 -4.71
N ASP A 100 10.59 8.02 -4.49
CA ASP A 100 11.99 8.34 -4.22
C ASP A 100 12.29 8.50 -2.72
N VAL A 101 11.25 8.48 -1.87
CA VAL A 101 11.41 8.57 -0.41
C VAL A 101 11.66 7.17 0.14
N SER A 102 12.85 6.96 0.67
CA SER A 102 13.22 5.68 1.27
C SER A 102 12.51 5.44 2.60
N GLU A 103 12.36 4.17 2.98
CA GLU A 103 11.77 3.78 4.26
C GLU A 103 12.51 4.41 5.46
N ARG A 104 13.84 4.58 5.34
CA ARG A 104 14.66 5.23 6.38
C ARG A 104 14.30 6.70 6.55
N GLU A 105 14.00 7.41 5.46
CA GLU A 105 13.57 8.80 5.50
C GLU A 105 12.19 8.94 6.13
N TRP A 106 11.26 8.02 5.82
CA TRP A 106 9.96 7.95 6.50
C TRP A 106 10.11 7.76 8.00
N ILE A 107 10.90 6.78 8.42
CA ILE A 107 11.17 6.52 9.84
C ILE A 107 11.77 7.77 10.50
N ALA A 108 12.78 8.39 9.89
CA ALA A 108 13.42 9.59 10.43
C ALA A 108 12.42 10.75 10.61
N TYR A 109 11.57 10.99 9.61
CA TYR A 109 10.55 12.03 9.63
C TYR A 109 9.57 11.88 10.79
N PHE A 110 9.06 10.67 11.02
CA PHE A 110 8.13 10.45 12.12
C PHE A 110 8.84 10.40 13.49
N LEU A 111 10.09 9.95 13.55
CA LEU A 111 10.90 9.97 14.78
C LEU A 111 11.28 11.38 15.25
N GLN A 112 11.38 12.35 14.36
CA GLN A 112 11.58 13.76 14.73
C GLN A 112 10.45 14.25 15.66
N ALA A 113 9.20 13.85 15.40
CA ALA A 113 8.05 14.24 16.20
C ALA A 113 7.97 13.57 17.58
N ARG A 114 8.80 12.54 17.82
CA ARG A 114 8.92 11.92 19.15
C ARG A 114 9.79 12.75 20.10
N GLN A 115 10.71 13.55 19.55
CA GLN A 115 11.69 14.36 20.30
C GLN A 115 11.22 15.79 20.55
N SER A 116 10.12 16.21 19.93
CA SER A 116 9.52 17.55 20.00
C SER A 116 8.40 17.69 21.02
#